data_AF-A0A524CGD2-F1
#
_entry.id   AF-A0A524CGD2-F1
#
_cell.length_a   1.000
_cell.length_b   1.000
_cell.length_c   1.000
_cell.angle_alpha   90.00
_cell.angle_beta   90.00
_cell.angle_gamma   90.00
#
_symmetry.space_group_name_H-M   'P 1'
#
loop_
_entity.id
_entity.type
_entity.pdbx_description
1 polymer ?
#
loop_
_entity_poly.entity_id
_entity_poly.type
_entity_poly.pdbx_seq_one_letter_code
_entity_poly.pdbx_strand_id
1 'polypeptide(L)'
;MVDLNNIKKYFMNTKIPENMLDRGQIVLNNFLKPIKILFEQKSIPEIGWSDNQIRYLLLALSNMDTDKDSDAAQVGEREARIASQLHLDVSAGFCHGVGRSGFLTAPQPKAPGGSVMYVLANYLAKSTLTNFGLPNIKSA
;
A
#
# COMPACT_ATOMS: atom_id res chain seq x y z
N MET A 1 16.70 -5.92 -4.66
CA MET A 1 15.29 -5.88 -4.22
C MET A 1 14.73 -7.29 -4.24
N VAL A 2 13.88 -7.67 -3.28
CA VAL A 2 13.26 -9.00 -3.23
C VAL A 2 12.12 -9.05 -4.25
N ASP A 3 12.16 -10.00 -5.18
CA ASP A 3 11.05 -10.26 -6.10
C ASP A 3 10.11 -11.31 -5.52
N LEU A 4 8.95 -10.88 -5.03
CA LEU A 4 7.94 -11.76 -4.46
C LEU A 4 7.23 -12.64 -5.50
N ASN A 5 7.26 -12.25 -6.79
CA ASN A 5 6.69 -13.07 -7.86
C ASN A 5 7.52 -14.33 -8.13
N ASN A 6 8.79 -14.33 -7.70
CA ASN A 6 9.70 -15.45 -7.86
C ASN A 6 10.54 -15.68 -6.60
N ILE A 7 9.87 -15.66 -5.44
CA ILE A 7 10.55 -15.80 -4.15
C ILE A 7 11.20 -17.20 -4.03
N LYS A 8 10.63 -18.22 -4.68
CA LYS A 8 11.19 -19.58 -4.67
C LYS A 8 12.62 -19.65 -5.18
N LYS A 9 13.02 -18.77 -6.10
CA LYS A 9 14.39 -18.72 -6.67
C LYS A 9 15.46 -18.53 -5.58
N TYR A 10 15.14 -17.79 -4.52
CA TYR A 10 16.06 -17.58 -3.41
C TYR A 10 16.26 -18.83 -2.52
N PHE A 11 15.38 -19.84 -2.67
CA PHE A 11 15.36 -21.04 -1.83
C PHE A 11 15.57 -22.36 -2.60
N MET A 12 15.78 -22.31 -3.92
CA MET A 12 15.94 -23.52 -4.76
C MET A 12 17.10 -24.43 -4.31
N ASN A 13 18.16 -23.86 -3.72
CA ASN A 13 19.33 -24.63 -3.27
C ASN A 13 19.23 -25.06 -1.79
N THR A 14 18.05 -24.98 -1.18
CA THR A 14 17.84 -25.39 0.21
C THR A 14 17.43 -26.86 0.31
N LYS A 15 17.29 -27.36 1.54
CA LYS A 15 16.75 -28.71 1.80
C LYS A 15 15.24 -28.83 1.57
N ILE A 16 14.56 -27.74 1.20
CA ILE A 16 13.11 -27.71 1.01
C ILE A 16 12.80 -28.31 -0.37
N PRO A 17 11.90 -29.31 -0.46
CA PRO A 17 11.49 -29.88 -1.74
C PRO A 17 10.86 -28.85 -2.70
N GLU A 18 11.16 -28.95 -4.00
CA GLU A 18 10.71 -28.00 -5.01
C GLU A 18 9.18 -27.88 -5.09
N ASN A 19 8.45 -28.99 -5.02
CA ASN A 19 6.99 -29.00 -5.00
C ASN A 19 6.40 -28.21 -3.82
N MET A 20 7.10 -28.17 -2.68
CA MET A 20 6.69 -27.42 -1.50
C MET A 20 6.91 -25.92 -1.70
N LEU A 21 8.03 -25.54 -2.34
CA LEU A 21 8.31 -24.17 -2.74
C LEU A 21 7.30 -23.66 -3.77
N ASP A 22 6.96 -24.49 -4.76
CA ASP A 22 5.94 -24.16 -5.77
C ASP A 22 4.58 -23.96 -5.14
N ARG A 23 4.18 -24.84 -4.21
CA ARG A 23 2.93 -24.68 -3.48
C ARG A 23 2.91 -23.37 -2.68
N GLY A 24 4.01 -23.03 -2.01
CA GLY A 24 4.16 -21.76 -1.30
C GLY A 24 4.00 -20.55 -2.22
N GLN A 25 4.64 -20.56 -3.39
CA GLN A 25 4.53 -19.49 -4.38
C GLN A 25 3.09 -19.32 -4.87
N ILE A 26 2.36 -20.42 -5.12
CA ILE A 26 0.94 -20.37 -5.53
C ILE A 26 0.10 -19.68 -4.46
N VAL A 27 0.28 -20.04 -3.19
CA VAL A 27 -0.48 -19.43 -2.07
C VAL A 27 -0.17 -17.95 -1.94
N LEU A 28 1.11 -17.56 -2.03
CA LEU A 28 1.52 -16.15 -1.99
C LEU A 28 0.94 -15.35 -3.16
N ASN A 29 0.99 -15.91 -4.37
CA ASN A 29 0.42 -15.26 -5.55
C ASN A 29 -1.10 -15.03 -5.39
N ASN A 30 -1.83 -15.98 -4.82
CA ASN A 30 -3.25 -15.82 -4.53
C ASN A 30 -3.51 -14.71 -3.51
N PHE A 31 -2.67 -14.59 -2.48
CA PHE A 31 -2.76 -13.50 -1.50
C PHE A 31 -2.52 -12.12 -2.15
N LEU A 32 -1.55 -12.01 -3.05
CA LEU A 32 -1.18 -10.75 -3.72
C LEU A 32 -2.06 -10.40 -4.93
N LYS A 33 -2.76 -11.38 -5.52
CA LYS A 33 -3.58 -11.20 -6.72
C LYS A 33 -4.60 -10.04 -6.61
N PRO A 34 -5.37 -9.89 -5.52
CA PRO A 34 -6.31 -8.78 -5.41
C PRO A 34 -5.63 -7.41 -5.42
N ILE A 35 -4.45 -7.29 -4.80
CA ILE A 35 -3.66 -6.05 -4.80
C ILE A 35 -3.23 -5.68 -6.22
N LYS A 36 -2.74 -6.66 -6.98
CA LYS A 36 -2.41 -6.46 -8.41
C LYS A 36 -3.64 -5.97 -9.19
N ILE A 37 -4.79 -6.62 -9.00
CA ILE A 37 -6.05 -6.24 -9.66
C ILE A 37 -6.44 -4.80 -9.31
N LEU A 38 -6.33 -4.38 -8.04
CA LEU A 38 -6.61 -3.00 -7.63
C LEU A 38 -5.72 -1.99 -8.37
N PHE A 39 -4.42 -2.27 -8.50
CA PHE A 39 -3.49 -1.36 -9.17
C PHE A 39 -3.78 -1.23 -10.68
N GLU A 40 -4.20 -2.33 -11.30
CA GLU A 40 -4.55 -2.36 -12.73
C GLU A 40 -5.93 -1.72 -12.99
N GLN A 41 -6.94 -2.09 -12.22
CA GLN A 41 -8.34 -1.71 -12.47
C GLN A 41 -8.77 -0.42 -11.78
N LYS A 42 -8.13 -0.07 -10.65
CA LYS A 42 -8.43 1.15 -9.87
C LYS A 42 -9.92 1.27 -9.52
N SER A 43 -10.54 0.14 -9.22
CA SER A 43 -11.96 0.03 -8.92
C SER A 43 -12.19 -0.70 -7.60
N ILE A 44 -13.36 -0.47 -7.00
CA ILE A 44 -13.79 -1.21 -5.82
C ILE A 44 -13.91 -2.70 -6.16
N PRO A 45 -13.32 -3.62 -5.38
CA PRO A 45 -13.42 -5.04 -5.67
C PRO A 45 -14.85 -5.54 -5.40
N GLU A 46 -15.32 -6.48 -6.22
CA GLU A 46 -16.62 -7.13 -6.03
C GLU A 46 -16.63 -7.97 -4.74
N ILE A 47 -15.53 -8.65 -4.45
CA ILE A 47 -15.35 -9.45 -3.24
C ILE A 47 -14.42 -8.69 -2.28
N GLY A 48 -14.90 -8.46 -1.06
CA GLY A 48 -14.12 -7.83 0.00
C GLY A 48 -12.83 -8.58 0.31
N TRP A 49 -11.77 -7.83 0.60
CA TRP A 49 -10.48 -8.41 0.97
C TRP A 49 -10.47 -8.82 2.43
N SER A 50 -9.57 -9.74 2.77
CA SER A 50 -9.25 -10.02 4.17
C SER A 50 -8.49 -8.84 4.81
N ASP A 51 -8.64 -8.66 6.11
CA ASP A 51 -7.90 -7.65 6.88
C ASP A 51 -6.38 -7.76 6.69
N ASN A 52 -5.86 -8.97 6.55
CA ASN A 52 -4.44 -9.21 6.32
C ASN A 52 -3.97 -8.62 4.97
N GLN A 53 -4.79 -8.71 3.92
CA GLN A 53 -4.46 -8.13 2.62
C GLN A 53 -4.50 -6.61 2.66
N ILE A 54 -5.50 -6.05 3.34
CA ILE A 54 -5.63 -4.60 3.55
C ILE A 54 -4.42 -4.09 4.33
N ARG A 55 -4.11 -4.70 5.47
CA ARG A 55 -2.95 -4.36 6.31
C ARG A 55 -1.63 -4.50 5.56
N TYR A 56 -1.46 -5.55 4.76
CA TYR A 56 -0.27 -5.74 3.94
C TYR A 56 -0.10 -4.59 2.93
N LEU A 57 -1.17 -4.20 2.23
CA LEU A 57 -1.12 -3.08 1.28
C LEU A 57 -0.76 -1.77 2.00
N LEU A 58 -1.43 -1.46 3.11
CA LEU A 58 -1.18 -0.23 3.87
C LEU A 58 0.26 -0.20 4.40
N LEU A 59 0.74 -1.31 4.96
CA LEU A 59 2.13 -1.43 5.41
C LEU A 59 3.13 -1.24 4.27
N ALA A 60 2.89 -1.87 3.12
CA ALA A 60 3.77 -1.74 1.96
C ALA A 60 3.85 -0.28 1.49
N LEU A 61 2.71 0.42 1.42
CA LEU A 61 2.67 1.83 1.04
C LEU A 61 3.28 2.73 2.11
N SER A 62 3.02 2.52 3.41
CA SER A 62 3.57 3.37 4.47
C SER A 62 5.10 3.30 4.57
N ASN A 63 5.70 2.18 4.15
CA ASN A 63 7.16 2.03 4.07
C ASN A 63 7.80 2.83 2.92
N MET A 64 7.01 3.50 2.08
CA MET A 64 7.50 4.41 1.05
C MET A 64 7.63 5.86 1.53
N ASP A 65 7.11 6.20 2.72
CA ASP A 65 7.18 7.55 3.28
C ASP A 65 8.60 7.85 3.80
N THR A 66 9.02 9.12 3.72
CA THR A 66 10.43 9.49 3.98
C THR A 66 10.82 9.37 5.44
N ASP A 67 9.87 9.29 6.36
CA ASP A 67 10.15 9.06 7.78
C ASP A 67 10.60 7.62 8.09
N LYS A 68 10.52 6.70 7.11
CA LYS A 68 11.03 5.31 7.21
C LYS A 68 12.43 5.15 6.59
N ASP A 69 12.97 6.20 5.99
CA ASP A 69 14.33 6.20 5.48
C ASP A 69 15.33 6.25 6.65
N SER A 70 16.05 5.15 6.89
CA SER A 70 17.02 5.04 7.98
C SER A 70 18.26 5.91 7.76
N ASP A 71 18.53 6.31 6.53
CA ASP A 71 19.70 7.11 6.17
C ASP A 71 19.37 8.62 6.08
N ALA A 72 18.11 9.00 6.31
CA ALA A 72 17.68 10.39 6.29
C ALA A 72 18.17 11.16 7.52
N ALA A 73 18.76 12.34 7.30
CA ALA A 73 19.25 13.20 8.38
C ALA A 73 18.14 13.81 9.27
N GLN A 74 16.91 13.88 8.77
CA GLN A 74 15.70 14.34 9.50
C GLN A 74 15.91 15.60 10.35
N VAL A 75 16.47 16.67 9.76
CA VAL A 75 16.80 17.93 10.48
C VAL A 75 15.66 18.96 10.49
N GLY A 76 14.55 18.69 9.80
CA GLY A 76 13.42 19.62 9.72
C GLY A 76 12.58 19.69 10.99
N GLU A 77 11.67 20.66 10.99
CA GLU A 77 10.67 20.86 12.05
C GLU A 77 9.49 19.87 11.93
N ARG A 78 9.25 19.35 10.73
CA ARG A 78 8.17 18.41 10.39
C ARG A 78 8.73 17.15 9.71
N GLU A 79 9.28 16.28 10.53
CA GLU A 79 9.88 14.98 10.14
C GLU A 79 9.04 13.78 10.57
N ALA A 80 7.78 14.00 10.96
CA ALA A 80 6.83 12.97 11.36
C ALA A 80 7.34 11.99 12.45
N ARG A 81 8.24 12.47 13.32
CA ARG A 81 8.75 11.70 14.46
C ARG A 81 7.60 11.28 15.37
N ILE A 82 7.54 9.99 15.72
CA ILE A 82 6.52 9.43 16.61
C ILE A 82 7.07 9.29 18.04
N ALA A 83 6.23 9.60 19.03
CA ALA A 83 6.56 9.40 20.45
C ALA A 83 6.08 8.03 20.98
N SER A 84 5.10 7.41 20.31
CA SER A 84 4.49 6.15 20.72
C SER A 84 4.18 5.27 19.52
N GLN A 85 4.43 3.97 19.68
CA GLN A 85 4.10 2.97 18.68
C GLN A 85 2.60 2.90 18.38
N LEU A 86 1.75 3.26 19.36
CA LEU A 86 0.29 3.32 19.17
C LEU A 86 -0.12 4.28 18.04
N HIS A 87 0.70 5.30 17.74
CA HIS A 87 0.46 6.20 16.62
C HIS A 87 0.49 5.46 15.28
N LEU A 88 1.36 4.46 15.13
CA LEU A 88 1.48 3.68 13.91
C LEU A 88 0.24 2.79 13.69
N ASP A 89 -0.37 2.30 14.77
CA ASP A 89 -1.58 1.48 14.67
C ASP A 89 -2.80 2.29 14.20
N VAL A 90 -2.95 3.52 14.69
CA VAL A 90 -4.08 4.40 14.32
C VAL A 90 -3.88 5.10 12.97
N SER A 91 -2.62 5.39 12.59
CA SER A 91 -2.29 6.01 11.31
C SER A 91 -2.04 5.00 10.18
N ALA A 92 -2.10 3.70 10.47
CA ALA A 92 -1.65 2.63 9.58
C ALA A 92 -0.22 2.85 9.03
N GLY A 93 0.62 3.53 9.82
CA GLY A 93 1.99 3.87 9.44
C GLY A 93 2.16 5.21 8.71
N PHE A 94 1.12 5.88 8.23
CA PHE A 94 1.24 7.14 7.46
C PHE A 94 1.42 8.37 8.36
N CYS A 95 2.64 8.58 8.89
CA CYS A 95 2.89 9.60 9.92
C CYS A 95 2.95 11.03 9.38
N HIS A 96 3.27 11.20 8.09
CA HIS A 96 3.24 12.52 7.44
C HIS A 96 1.84 12.97 7.00
N GLY A 97 0.84 12.09 7.08
CA GLY A 97 -0.51 12.35 6.59
C GLY A 97 -0.60 12.43 5.05
N VAL A 98 -1.59 13.15 4.54
CA VAL A 98 -1.87 13.31 3.12
C VAL A 98 -1.93 14.79 2.73
N GLY A 99 -1.66 15.09 1.46
CA GLY A 99 -1.75 16.44 0.93
C GLY A 99 -0.59 17.36 1.31
N ARG A 100 -0.66 18.59 0.82
CA ARG A 100 0.29 19.67 1.12
C ARG A 100 -0.42 20.85 1.78
N SER A 101 0.37 21.75 2.35
CA SER A 101 -0.14 23.02 2.86
C SER A 101 -0.94 23.75 1.76
N GLY A 102 -2.24 23.95 2.00
CA GLY A 102 -3.17 24.60 1.08
C GLY A 102 -3.79 23.72 0.00
N PHE A 103 -3.34 22.46 -0.19
CA PHE A 103 -3.86 21.56 -1.23
C PHE A 103 -3.87 20.09 -0.80
N LEU A 104 -5.06 19.58 -0.46
CA LEU A 104 -5.24 18.20 0.03
C LEU A 104 -4.89 17.13 -1.02
N THR A 105 -5.23 17.36 -2.29
CA THR A 105 -5.02 16.40 -3.38
C THR A 105 -3.63 16.47 -4.01
N ALA A 106 -2.80 17.44 -3.60
CA ALA A 106 -1.43 17.53 -4.08
C ALA A 106 -0.57 16.43 -3.44
N PRO A 107 0.23 15.68 -4.22
CA PRO A 107 1.14 14.68 -3.67
C PRO A 107 2.13 15.34 -2.71
N GLN A 108 2.36 14.71 -1.57
CA GLN A 108 3.26 15.16 -0.52
C GLN A 108 4.66 14.58 -0.76
N PRO A 109 5.69 15.40 -1.04
CA PRO A 109 7.05 14.92 -1.28
C PRO A 109 7.64 14.09 -0.13
N LYS A 110 7.26 14.38 1.12
CA LYS A 110 7.67 13.61 2.31
C LYS A 110 6.83 12.34 2.55
N ALA A 111 5.72 12.18 1.84
CA ALA A 111 4.83 11.03 1.98
C ALA A 111 4.43 10.46 0.62
N PRO A 112 5.38 9.92 -0.17
CA PRO A 112 5.05 9.27 -1.44
C PRO A 112 4.04 8.13 -1.25
N GLY A 113 4.20 7.31 -0.21
CA GLY A 113 3.29 6.22 0.14
C GLY A 113 1.90 6.70 0.50
N GLY A 114 1.82 7.68 1.42
CA GLY A 114 0.56 8.33 1.78
C GLY A 114 -0.15 8.97 0.58
N SER A 115 0.62 9.54 -0.35
CA SER A 115 0.09 10.13 -1.58
C SER A 115 -0.50 9.08 -2.54
N VAL A 116 0.19 7.95 -2.73
CA VAL A 116 -0.34 6.82 -3.52
C VAL A 116 -1.60 6.25 -2.87
N MET A 117 -1.58 6.04 -1.56
CA MET A 117 -2.73 5.58 -0.79
C MET A 117 -3.94 6.50 -1.00
N TYR A 118 -3.74 7.81 -0.93
CA TYR A 118 -4.82 8.79 -1.11
C TYR A 118 -5.39 8.78 -2.54
N VAL A 119 -4.54 8.62 -3.56
CA VAL A 119 -4.98 8.45 -4.95
C VAL A 119 -5.82 7.18 -5.11
N LEU A 120 -5.40 6.07 -4.53
CA LEU A 120 -6.16 4.82 -4.55
C LEU A 120 -7.52 4.98 -3.86
N ALA A 121 -7.56 5.64 -2.69
CA ALA A 121 -8.81 5.92 -1.98
C ALA A 121 -9.80 6.72 -2.85
N ASN A 122 -9.32 7.74 -3.58
CA ASN A 122 -10.15 8.52 -4.51
C ASN A 122 -10.64 7.68 -5.70
N TYR A 123 -9.82 6.78 -6.22
CA TYR A 123 -10.26 5.84 -7.26
C TYR A 123 -11.36 4.89 -6.77
N LEU A 124 -11.20 4.34 -5.57
CA LEU A 124 -12.21 3.49 -4.94
C LEU A 124 -13.52 4.25 -4.73
N ALA A 125 -13.45 5.45 -4.13
CA ALA A 125 -14.62 6.30 -3.92
C ALA A 125 -15.33 6.64 -5.23
N LYS A 126 -14.58 7.04 -6.26
CA LYS A 126 -15.12 7.32 -7.60
C LYS A 126 -15.81 6.08 -8.18
N SER A 127 -15.14 4.92 -8.14
CA SER A 127 -15.68 3.66 -8.63
C SER A 127 -16.99 3.30 -7.92
N THR A 128 -17.05 3.47 -6.60
CA THR A 128 -18.27 3.28 -5.82
C THR A 128 -19.36 4.23 -6.29
N LEU A 129 -19.11 5.54 -6.36
CA LEU A 129 -20.10 6.53 -6.80
C LEU A 129 -20.65 6.24 -8.21
N THR A 130 -19.77 5.84 -9.14
CA THR A 130 -20.18 5.38 -10.48
C THR A 130 -21.13 4.19 -10.39
N ASN A 131 -20.81 3.17 -9.60
CA ASN A 131 -21.63 1.97 -9.43
C ASN A 131 -22.99 2.26 -8.76
N PHE A 132 -23.08 3.33 -7.95
CA PHE A 132 -24.31 3.77 -7.30
C PHE A 132 -25.12 4.80 -8.11
N GLY A 133 -24.82 4.99 -9.40
CA GLY A 133 -25.68 5.75 -10.31
C GLY A 133 -25.17 7.14 -10.69
N LEU A 134 -23.87 7.44 -10.47
CA LEU A 134 -23.22 8.66 -10.96
C LEU A 134 -22.24 8.37 -12.12
N PRO A 135 -22.70 7.90 -13.30
CA PRO A 135 -21.82 7.36 -14.35
C PRO A 135 -20.86 8.38 -14.96
N ASN A 136 -21.16 9.67 -14.86
CA ASN A 136 -20.38 10.76 -15.47
C ASN A 136 -19.49 11.51 -14.47
N ILE A 137 -19.34 11.01 -13.24
CA ILE A 137 -18.48 11.64 -12.24
C ILE A 137 -17.00 11.63 -12.68
N LYS A 138 -16.34 12.79 -12.64
CA LYS A 138 -14.95 12.94 -13.12
C LYS A 138 -13.93 12.58 -12.04
N SER A 139 -14.19 12.98 -10.81
CA SER A 139 -13.39 12.73 -9.62
C SER A 139 -14.32 12.58 -8.42
N ALA A 140 -13.90 11.79 -7.44
CA ALA A 140 -14.47 11.85 -6.10
C ALA A 140 -13.98 13.11 -5.38
#